data_AF-A0A3C1BSQ9-F1
#
_entry.id   AF-A0A3C1BSQ9-F1
#
_cell.length_a   1.000
_cell.length_b   1.000
_cell.length_c   1.000
_cell.angle_alpha   90.00
_cell.angle_beta   90.00
_cell.angle_gamma   90.00
#
_symmetry.space_group_name_H-M   'P 1'
#
loop_
_entity.id
_entity.type
_entity.pdbx_description
1 polymer ?
#
loop_
_entity_poly.entity_id
_entity_poly.type
_entity_poly.pdbx_seq_one_letter_code
_entity_poly.pdbx_strand_id
1 'polypeptide(L)'
;MGSTKTPVYWLTNLLIGDGSINFQVNTLDAETLVFLADEAEKKNPDTAIKLLNEYTKDPKLAAKQKFKISKNISDDAKREQLLVSIYQDVNKNPGKQFDGYEEVSLDMGILYYKKNSFRPAVEALSSFLQNHAQRDEKRAEGLYYMGKSYLKLKDNDNAVKNYMELLESVPNSVYASAARTELEEIQWRKSLTR
;
A
#
# COMPACT_ATOMS: atom_id res chain seq x y z
N MET A 1 -11.19 -36.47 23.72
CA MET A 1 -11.70 -35.95 22.43
C MET A 1 -11.91 -34.46 22.60
N GLY A 2 -10.91 -33.66 22.23
CA GLY A 2 -11.02 -32.19 22.34
C GLY A 2 -11.90 -31.69 21.21
N SER A 3 -12.96 -30.95 21.54
CA SER A 3 -13.79 -30.29 20.54
C SER A 3 -12.93 -29.32 19.72
N THR A 4 -12.85 -29.54 18.42
CA THR A 4 -12.28 -28.57 17.47
C THR A 4 -13.11 -27.29 17.55
N LYS A 5 -12.51 -26.23 18.09
CA LYS A 5 -13.14 -24.91 18.18
C LYS A 5 -13.36 -24.36 16.77
N THR A 6 -14.57 -23.90 16.48
CA THR A 6 -14.93 -23.35 15.17
C THR A 6 -14.53 -21.88 15.03
N PRO A 7 -14.45 -21.33 13.81
CA PRO A 7 -14.25 -19.89 13.61
C PRO A 7 -15.29 -19.03 14.35
N VAL A 8 -16.54 -19.49 14.39
CA VAL A 8 -17.64 -18.82 15.11
C VAL A 8 -17.36 -18.78 16.62
N TYR A 9 -16.78 -19.83 17.22
CA TYR A 9 -16.39 -19.82 18.63
C TYR A 9 -15.34 -18.72 18.91
N TRP A 10 -14.37 -18.52 18.04
CA TRP A 10 -13.37 -17.47 18.23
C TRP A 10 -13.97 -16.08 18.01
N LEU A 11 -14.88 -15.96 17.04
CA LEU A 11 -15.57 -14.71 16.76
C LEU A 11 -16.42 -14.27 17.95
N THR A 12 -17.16 -15.18 18.59
CA THR A 12 -17.93 -14.82 19.78
C THR A 12 -17.04 -14.33 20.91
N ASN A 13 -15.88 -14.95 21.13
CA ASN A 13 -14.90 -14.46 22.11
C ASN A 13 -14.38 -13.06 21.76
N LEU A 14 -14.15 -12.79 20.48
CA LEU A 14 -13.65 -11.49 20.01
C LEU A 14 -14.72 -10.38 20.07
N LEU A 15 -15.99 -10.71 19.83
CA LEU A 15 -17.09 -9.75 19.71
C LEU A 15 -17.84 -9.46 21.02
N ILE A 16 -17.87 -10.41 21.96
CA ILE A 16 -18.58 -10.28 23.25
C ILE A 16 -17.71 -9.55 24.29
N GLY A 17 -16.39 -9.54 24.11
CA GLY A 17 -15.45 -8.82 24.97
C GLY A 17 -15.29 -7.32 24.66
N ASP A 18 -14.38 -6.67 25.37
CA ASP A 18 -13.94 -5.27 25.20
C ASP A 18 -12.96 -5.09 24.00
N GLY A 19 -12.85 -6.09 23.12
CA GLY A 19 -11.81 -6.16 22.08
C GLY A 19 -10.50 -6.79 22.55
N SER A 20 -10.43 -7.34 23.78
CA SER A 20 -9.31 -8.17 24.23
C SER A 20 -9.25 -9.51 23.49
N ILE A 21 -8.03 -9.92 23.15
CA ILE A 21 -7.75 -11.23 22.54
C ILE A 21 -7.41 -12.18 23.68
N ASN A 22 -8.38 -13.01 24.06
CA ASN A 22 -8.26 -13.92 25.20
C ASN A 22 -7.93 -15.36 24.78
N PHE A 23 -7.18 -15.52 23.68
CA PHE A 23 -6.80 -16.81 23.15
C PHE A 23 -5.45 -16.79 22.44
N GLN A 24 -4.84 -17.97 22.29
CA GLN A 24 -3.54 -18.10 21.62
C GLN A 24 -3.70 -17.97 20.10
N VAL A 25 -3.46 -16.77 19.57
CA VAL A 25 -3.64 -16.45 18.13
C VAL A 25 -2.86 -17.39 17.21
N ASN A 26 -1.66 -17.82 17.60
CA ASN A 26 -0.84 -18.74 16.78
C ASN A 26 -1.38 -20.17 16.69
N THR A 27 -2.45 -20.51 17.41
CA THR A 27 -3.16 -21.79 17.25
C THR A 27 -4.15 -21.78 16.09
N LEU A 28 -4.47 -20.60 15.56
CA LEU A 28 -5.36 -20.47 14.41
C LEU A 28 -4.72 -21.02 13.13
N ASP A 29 -5.55 -21.56 12.26
CA ASP A 29 -5.22 -21.76 10.85
C ASP A 29 -5.43 -20.46 10.06
N ALA A 30 -4.95 -20.46 8.81
CA ALA A 30 -4.99 -19.30 7.94
C ALA A 30 -6.43 -18.85 7.63
N GLU A 31 -7.34 -19.78 7.37
CA GLU A 31 -8.73 -19.48 7.01
C GLU A 31 -9.47 -18.84 8.19
N THR A 32 -9.30 -19.40 9.38
CA THR A 32 -9.90 -18.87 10.61
C THR A 32 -9.34 -17.49 10.92
N LEU A 33 -8.02 -17.28 10.78
CA LEU A 33 -7.42 -15.96 10.99
C LEU A 33 -8.02 -14.91 10.05
N VAL A 34 -8.11 -15.22 8.75
CA VAL A 34 -8.64 -14.30 7.74
C VAL A 34 -10.10 -13.98 8.04
N PHE A 35 -10.91 -15.00 8.33
CA PHE A 35 -12.31 -14.82 8.71
C PHE A 35 -12.45 -13.90 9.93
N LEU A 36 -11.68 -14.15 10.99
CA LEU A 36 -11.74 -13.32 12.20
C LEU A 36 -11.27 -11.89 11.97
N ALA A 37 -10.21 -11.70 11.17
CA ALA A 37 -9.72 -10.36 10.82
C ALA A 37 -10.76 -9.57 10.03
N ASP A 38 -11.38 -10.19 9.02
CA ASP A 38 -12.43 -9.57 8.19
C ASP A 38 -13.68 -9.22 9.01
N GLU A 39 -14.12 -10.10 9.92
CA GLU A 39 -15.28 -9.80 10.78
C GLU A 39 -14.95 -8.77 11.86
N ALA A 40 -13.74 -8.80 12.42
CA ALA A 40 -13.29 -7.81 13.40
C ALA A 40 -13.18 -6.42 12.77
N GLU A 41 -12.66 -6.33 11.54
CA GLU A 41 -12.47 -5.08 10.81
C GLU A 41 -13.79 -4.31 10.66
N LYS A 42 -14.88 -5.01 10.32
CA LYS A 42 -16.22 -4.41 10.15
C LYS A 42 -16.72 -3.66 11.38
N LYS A 43 -16.32 -4.11 12.58
CA LYS A 43 -16.76 -3.54 13.86
C LYS A 43 -15.71 -2.57 14.44
N ASN A 44 -14.45 -2.98 14.43
CA ASN A 44 -13.32 -2.18 14.93
C ASN A 44 -12.00 -2.63 14.26
N PRO A 45 -11.44 -1.85 13.32
CA PRO A 45 -10.20 -2.21 12.64
C PRO A 45 -9.01 -2.37 13.60
N ASP A 46 -9.00 -1.70 14.74
CA ASP A 46 -7.91 -1.81 15.73
C ASP A 46 -7.85 -3.24 16.32
N THR A 47 -9.00 -3.90 16.46
CA THR A 47 -9.08 -5.29 16.94
C THR A 47 -8.52 -6.25 15.89
N ALA A 48 -8.86 -6.05 14.61
CA ALA A 48 -8.31 -6.85 13.52
C ALA A 48 -6.79 -6.68 13.41
N ILE A 49 -6.29 -5.44 13.50
CA ILE A 49 -4.85 -5.15 13.46
C ILE A 49 -4.13 -5.80 14.64
N LYS A 50 -4.70 -5.73 15.85
CA LYS A 50 -4.14 -6.39 17.04
C LYS A 50 -4.03 -7.90 16.84
N LEU A 51 -5.09 -8.53 16.32
CA LEU A 51 -5.11 -9.96 16.00
C LEU A 51 -4.00 -10.32 15.01
N LEU A 52 -3.84 -9.54 13.94
CA LEU A 52 -2.82 -9.79 12.93
C LEU A 52 -1.39 -9.53 13.43
N ASN A 53 -1.21 -8.67 14.42
CA ASN A 53 0.10 -8.44 15.03
C ASN A 53 0.51 -9.58 15.99
N GLU A 54 -0.45 -10.24 16.64
CA GLU A 54 -0.20 -11.41 17.49
C GLU A 54 0.01 -12.71 16.69
N TYR A 55 -0.42 -12.73 15.42
CA TYR A 55 -0.21 -13.87 14.52
C TYR A 55 1.18 -13.85 13.88
N THR A 56 2.11 -14.60 14.48
CA THR A 56 3.51 -14.71 14.03
C THR A 56 3.78 -15.97 13.20
N LYS A 57 2.84 -16.93 13.19
CA LYS A 57 2.95 -18.21 12.48
C LYS A 57 3.12 -18.08 10.97
N ASP A 58 2.41 -17.14 10.34
CA ASP A 58 2.62 -16.77 8.94
C ASP A 58 2.60 -15.23 8.81
N PRO A 59 3.78 -14.59 8.86
CA PRO A 59 3.88 -13.14 8.87
C PRO A 59 3.57 -12.51 7.51
N LYS A 60 3.66 -13.27 6.40
CA LYS A 60 3.27 -12.79 5.06
C LYS A 60 1.76 -12.66 4.97
N LEU A 61 1.03 -13.68 5.44
CA LEU A 61 -0.42 -13.63 5.51
C LEU A 61 -0.90 -12.46 6.39
N ALA A 62 -0.29 -12.30 7.57
CA ALA A 62 -0.62 -11.17 8.45
C ALA A 62 -0.38 -9.81 7.78
N ALA A 63 0.77 -9.62 7.13
CA ALA A 63 1.07 -8.39 6.39
C ALA A 63 0.09 -8.13 5.25
N LYS A 64 -0.25 -9.17 4.47
CA LYS A 64 -1.24 -9.10 3.39
C LYS A 64 -2.62 -8.66 3.89
N GLN A 65 -3.09 -9.25 4.99
CA GLN A 65 -4.37 -8.86 5.58
C GLN A 65 -4.35 -7.44 6.16
N LYS A 66 -3.26 -7.04 6.82
CA LYS A 66 -3.11 -5.64 7.27
C LYS A 66 -3.17 -4.66 6.10
N PHE A 67 -2.57 -5.00 4.96
CA PHE A 67 -2.64 -4.16 3.76
C PHE A 67 -4.06 -4.08 3.18
N LYS A 68 -4.78 -5.21 3.10
CA LYS A 68 -6.20 -5.24 2.73
C LYS A 68 -7.04 -4.32 3.63
N ILE A 69 -6.90 -4.46 4.95
CA ILE A 69 -7.60 -3.62 5.94
C ILE A 69 -7.27 -2.15 5.72
N SER A 70 -5.99 -1.80 5.49
CA SER A 70 -5.61 -0.40 5.27
C SER A 70 -6.39 0.26 4.12
N LYS A 71 -6.72 -0.47 3.06
CA LYS A 71 -7.50 0.05 1.92
C LYS A 71 -8.97 0.31 2.25
N ASN A 72 -9.50 -0.28 3.32
CA ASN A 72 -10.90 -0.19 3.72
C ASN A 72 -11.14 0.77 4.89
N ILE A 73 -10.09 1.12 5.66
CA ILE A 73 -10.21 2.06 6.77
C ILE A 73 -10.61 3.45 6.25
N SER A 74 -11.79 3.91 6.67
CA SER A 74 -12.31 5.24 6.32
C SER A 74 -11.62 6.38 7.06
N ASP A 75 -11.07 6.12 8.26
CA ASP A 75 -10.30 7.10 9.02
C ASP A 75 -8.92 7.29 8.37
N ASP A 76 -8.70 8.45 7.75
CA ASP A 76 -7.48 8.78 7.03
C ASP A 76 -6.22 8.66 7.89
N ALA A 77 -6.27 9.14 9.14
CA ALA A 77 -5.11 9.12 10.01
C ALA A 77 -4.72 7.69 10.39
N LYS A 78 -5.71 6.86 10.75
CA LYS A 78 -5.48 5.45 11.06
C LYS A 78 -4.98 4.67 9.85
N ARG A 79 -5.57 4.90 8.68
CA ARG A 79 -5.14 4.28 7.43
C ARG A 79 -3.69 4.59 7.12
N GLU A 80 -3.31 5.86 7.18
CA GLU A 80 -1.94 6.31 6.92
C GLU A 80 -0.96 5.72 7.94
N GLN A 81 -1.32 5.71 9.22
CA GLN A 81 -0.49 5.10 10.27
C GLN A 81 -0.25 3.60 10.00
N LEU A 82 -1.30 2.87 9.63
CA LEU A 82 -1.21 1.45 9.32
C LEU A 82 -0.34 1.22 8.07
N LEU A 83 -0.54 2.00 7.00
CA LEU A 83 0.24 1.90 5.77
C LEU A 83 1.73 2.13 6.02
N VAL A 84 2.09 3.17 6.80
CA VAL A 84 3.47 3.45 7.21
C VAL A 84 4.07 2.26 7.97
N SER A 85 3.31 1.68 8.90
CA SER A 85 3.74 0.51 9.68
C SER A 85 4.01 -0.69 8.77
N ILE A 86 3.12 -0.98 7.83
CA ILE A 86 3.28 -2.08 6.86
C ILE A 86 4.52 -1.84 5.98
N TYR A 87 4.68 -0.63 5.43
CA TYR A 87 5.82 -0.28 4.58
C TYR A 87 7.16 -0.48 5.28
N GLN A 88 7.27 -0.02 6.54
CA GLN A 88 8.47 -0.25 7.34
C GLN A 88 8.71 -1.74 7.60
N ASP A 89 7.65 -2.50 7.87
CA ASP A 89 7.70 -3.92 8.16
C ASP A 89 8.20 -4.74 6.95
N VAL A 90 7.63 -4.53 5.77
CA VAL A 90 7.94 -5.31 4.55
C VAL A 90 9.29 -4.95 3.94
N ASN A 91 9.74 -3.70 4.12
CA ASN A 91 11.05 -3.27 3.64
C ASN A 91 12.20 -3.69 4.57
N LYS A 92 11.97 -3.72 5.90
CA LYS A 92 12.98 -4.19 6.86
C LYS A 92 13.07 -5.71 6.91
N ASN A 93 11.99 -6.41 6.62
CA ASN A 93 11.90 -7.86 6.76
C ASN A 93 11.40 -8.51 5.48
N PRO A 94 12.30 -9.02 4.61
CA PRO A 94 11.89 -9.75 3.40
C PRO A 94 10.97 -10.95 3.68
N GLY A 95 11.06 -11.56 4.88
CA GLY A 95 10.15 -12.62 5.31
C GLY A 95 8.68 -12.20 5.48
N LYS A 96 8.39 -10.88 5.55
CA LYS A 96 7.04 -10.32 5.59
C LYS A 96 6.51 -9.91 4.21
N GLN A 97 7.34 -9.98 3.16
CA GLN A 97 6.93 -9.66 1.81
C GLN A 97 5.98 -10.75 1.28
N PHE A 98 4.75 -10.33 0.99
CA PHE A 98 3.69 -11.13 0.40
C PHE A 98 3.59 -10.84 -1.11
N ASP A 99 2.91 -11.69 -1.87
CA ASP A 99 2.71 -11.44 -3.31
C ASP A 99 1.90 -10.15 -3.52
N GLY A 100 2.44 -9.19 -4.27
CA GLY A 100 1.84 -7.86 -4.45
C GLY A 100 2.28 -6.83 -3.41
N TYR A 101 3.29 -7.11 -2.57
CA TYR A 101 3.77 -6.16 -1.55
C TYR A 101 4.34 -4.87 -2.15
N GLU A 102 4.77 -4.88 -3.41
CA GLU A 102 5.26 -3.71 -4.12
C GLU A 102 4.20 -2.59 -4.18
N GLU A 103 2.91 -2.93 -4.19
CA GLU A 103 1.80 -1.96 -4.11
C GLU A 103 1.85 -1.11 -2.82
N VAL A 104 2.42 -1.65 -1.73
CA VAL A 104 2.62 -0.86 -0.50
C VAL A 104 3.56 0.33 -0.78
N SER A 105 4.56 0.14 -1.64
CA SER A 105 5.49 1.20 -2.04
C SER A 105 4.83 2.23 -2.97
N LEU A 106 3.90 1.80 -3.84
CA LEU A 106 3.07 2.70 -4.64
C LEU A 106 2.24 3.61 -3.73
N ASP A 107 1.44 3.02 -2.85
CA ASP A 107 0.55 3.75 -1.94
C ASP A 107 1.34 4.72 -1.04
N MET A 108 2.50 4.30 -0.55
CA MET A 108 3.41 5.14 0.24
C MET A 108 4.02 6.28 -0.57
N GLY A 109 4.43 6.02 -1.81
CA GLY A 109 4.94 7.04 -2.71
C GLY A 109 3.93 8.15 -2.97
N ILE A 110 2.67 7.77 -3.24
CA ILE A 110 1.56 8.69 -3.41
C ILE A 110 1.26 9.46 -2.12
N LEU A 111 1.30 8.79 -0.97
CA LEU A 111 1.12 9.42 0.34
C LEU A 111 2.21 10.49 0.60
N TYR A 112 3.48 10.16 0.34
CA TYR A 112 4.58 11.11 0.46
C TYR A 112 4.40 12.31 -0.47
N TYR A 113 3.98 12.10 -1.72
CA TYR A 113 3.67 13.20 -2.64
C TYR A 113 2.57 14.11 -2.09
N LYS A 114 1.46 13.54 -1.59
CA LYS A 114 0.36 14.30 -0.97
C LYS A 114 0.81 15.10 0.25
N LYS A 115 1.79 14.59 1.01
CA LYS A 115 2.42 15.27 2.15
C LYS A 115 3.57 16.21 1.76
N ASN A 116 3.73 16.55 0.48
CA ASN A 116 4.80 17.38 -0.06
C ASN A 116 6.22 16.86 0.23
N SER A 117 6.36 15.58 0.57
CA SER A 117 7.62 14.90 0.84
C SER A 117 8.15 14.27 -0.45
N PHE A 118 8.57 15.11 -1.40
CA PHE A 118 8.81 14.67 -2.78
C PHE A 118 10.01 13.74 -2.97
N ARG A 119 11.10 13.89 -2.19
CA ARG A 119 12.23 12.96 -2.24
C ARG A 119 11.82 11.55 -1.74
N PRO A 120 11.22 11.40 -0.55
CA PRO A 120 10.66 10.12 -0.12
C PRO A 120 9.63 9.53 -1.10
N ALA A 121 8.82 10.38 -1.76
CA ALA A 121 7.90 9.94 -2.79
C ALA A 121 8.64 9.27 -3.97
N VAL A 122 9.67 9.93 -4.49
CA VAL A 122 10.51 9.38 -5.56
C VAL A 122 11.16 8.05 -5.15
N GLU A 123 11.69 7.95 -3.93
CA GLU A 123 12.31 6.72 -3.43
C GLU A 123 11.32 5.55 -3.37
N ALA A 124 10.14 5.77 -2.79
CA ALA A 124 9.10 4.73 -2.68
C ALA A 124 8.55 4.33 -4.06
N LEU A 125 8.29 5.29 -4.94
CA LEU A 125 7.80 5.02 -6.31
C LEU A 125 8.86 4.32 -7.16
N SER A 126 10.14 4.64 -6.99
CA SER A 126 11.23 3.92 -7.65
C SER A 126 11.28 2.46 -7.21
N SER A 127 11.16 2.20 -5.90
CA SER A 127 11.07 0.84 -5.35
C SER A 127 9.89 0.07 -5.95
N PHE A 128 8.72 0.70 -6.04
CA PHE A 128 7.56 0.11 -6.70
C PHE A 128 7.85 -0.26 -8.16
N LEU A 129 8.34 0.69 -8.97
CA LEU A 129 8.57 0.48 -10.41
C LEU A 129 9.67 -0.54 -10.72
N GLN A 130 10.63 -0.74 -9.81
CA GLN A 130 11.66 -1.78 -9.90
C GLN A 130 11.11 -3.19 -9.67
N ASN A 131 10.13 -3.31 -8.76
CA ASN A 131 9.56 -4.61 -8.37
C ASN A 131 8.25 -4.94 -9.12
N HIS A 132 7.61 -3.94 -9.74
CA HIS A 132 6.37 -4.09 -10.50
C HIS A 132 6.63 -4.12 -12.01
N ALA A 133 6.72 -5.32 -12.57
CA ALA A 133 7.04 -5.52 -13.99
C ALA A 133 5.83 -5.32 -14.92
N GLN A 134 4.61 -5.39 -14.39
CA GLN A 134 3.36 -5.32 -15.15
C GLN A 134 3.18 -3.91 -15.73
N ARG A 135 2.76 -3.85 -16.99
CA ARG A 135 2.45 -2.60 -17.70
C ARG A 135 0.96 -2.29 -17.59
N ASP A 136 0.51 -2.03 -16.37
CA ASP A 136 -0.88 -1.80 -16.02
C ASP A 136 -1.12 -0.37 -15.48
N GLU A 137 -2.35 -0.08 -15.07
CA GLU A 137 -2.72 1.23 -14.50
C GLU A 137 -1.88 1.61 -13.29
N LYS A 138 -1.44 0.65 -12.47
CA LYS A 138 -0.61 0.92 -11.30
C LYS A 138 0.78 1.39 -11.70
N ARG A 139 1.37 0.79 -12.74
CA ARG A 139 2.64 1.30 -13.31
C ARG A 139 2.50 2.72 -13.82
N ALA A 140 1.41 3.01 -14.54
CA ALA A 140 1.11 4.36 -15.02
C ALA A 140 0.94 5.36 -13.86
N GLU A 141 0.20 4.98 -12.82
CA GLU A 141 0.04 5.80 -11.62
C GLU A 141 1.38 6.10 -10.95
N GLY A 142 2.22 5.08 -10.77
CA GLY A 142 3.55 5.21 -10.17
C GLY A 142 4.45 6.17 -10.96
N LEU A 143 4.53 5.99 -12.29
CA LEU A 143 5.28 6.87 -13.18
C LEU A 143 4.74 8.31 -13.15
N TYR A 144 3.42 8.48 -13.13
CA TYR A 144 2.80 9.80 -13.09
C TYR A 144 3.15 10.55 -11.80
N TYR A 145 2.95 9.94 -10.64
CA TYR A 145 3.27 10.57 -9.36
C TYR A 145 4.78 10.75 -9.15
N MET A 146 5.61 9.89 -9.74
CA MET A 146 7.07 10.06 -9.70
C MET A 146 7.50 11.26 -10.54
N GLY A 147 6.93 11.40 -11.75
CA GLY A 147 7.09 12.60 -12.58
C GLY A 147 6.64 13.88 -11.87
N LYS A 148 5.46 13.85 -11.22
CA LYS A 148 4.95 15.00 -10.44
C LYS A 148 5.88 15.35 -9.28
N SER A 149 6.45 14.34 -8.62
CA SER A 149 7.39 14.54 -7.52
C SER A 149 8.70 15.17 -8.01
N TYR A 150 9.24 14.73 -9.16
CA TYR A 150 10.41 15.35 -9.77
C TYR A 150 10.16 16.81 -10.19
N LEU A 151 8.98 17.13 -10.77
CA LEU A 151 8.61 18.52 -11.07
C LEU A 151 8.63 19.40 -9.81
N LYS A 152 8.10 18.91 -8.70
CA LYS A 152 8.12 19.64 -7.42
C LYS A 152 9.53 19.82 -6.86
N LEU A 153 10.44 18.91 -7.20
CA LEU A 153 11.87 19.03 -6.91
C LEU A 153 12.64 19.89 -7.92
N LYS A 154 11.96 20.47 -8.94
CA LYS A 154 12.54 21.24 -10.05
C LYS A 154 13.47 20.40 -10.95
N ASP A 155 13.33 19.08 -10.91
CA ASP A 155 14.07 18.15 -11.77
C ASP A 155 13.23 17.82 -13.01
N ASN A 156 13.20 18.76 -13.94
CA ASN A 156 12.38 18.63 -15.15
C ASN A 156 12.83 17.49 -16.05
N ASP A 157 14.12 17.16 -16.06
CA ASP A 157 14.66 16.10 -16.93
C ASP A 157 14.17 14.73 -16.48
N ASN A 158 14.18 14.44 -15.17
CA ASN A 158 13.63 13.18 -14.67
C ASN A 158 12.09 13.16 -14.71
N ALA A 159 11.43 14.30 -14.54
CA ALA A 159 9.99 14.39 -14.76
C ALA A 159 9.59 13.98 -16.19
N VAL A 160 10.29 14.53 -17.20
CA VAL A 160 10.06 14.22 -18.61
C VAL A 160 10.24 12.73 -18.89
N LYS A 161 11.32 12.12 -18.38
CA LYS A 161 11.58 10.68 -18.56
C LYS A 161 10.41 9.82 -18.05
N ASN A 162 9.90 10.11 -16.86
CA ASN A 162 8.82 9.33 -16.26
C ASN A 162 7.50 9.47 -17.04
N TYR A 163 7.16 10.69 -17.48
CA TYR A 163 5.97 10.89 -18.31
C TYR A 163 6.08 10.26 -19.68
N MET A 164 7.26 10.31 -20.32
CA MET A 164 7.49 9.62 -21.59
C MET A 164 7.37 8.10 -21.41
N GLU A 165 7.99 7.53 -20.37
CA GLU A 165 7.88 6.11 -20.09
C GLU A 165 6.41 5.69 -19.84
N LEU A 166 5.61 6.52 -19.17
CA LEU A 166 4.18 6.27 -18.97
C LEU A 166 3.46 6.16 -20.32
N LEU A 167 3.69 7.13 -21.21
CA LEU A 167 3.04 7.19 -22.53
C LEU A 167 3.51 6.09 -23.46
N GLU A 168 4.73 5.59 -23.30
CA GLU A 168 5.27 4.48 -24.09
C GLU A 168 4.83 3.12 -23.55
N SER A 169 4.83 2.94 -22.23
CA SER A 169 4.57 1.63 -21.60
C SER A 169 3.10 1.37 -21.31
N VAL A 170 2.30 2.41 -21.01
CA VAL A 170 0.87 2.31 -20.68
C VAL A 170 0.07 3.45 -21.38
N PRO A 171 0.06 3.51 -22.72
CA PRO A 171 -0.45 4.65 -23.51
C PRO A 171 -1.95 4.95 -23.29
N ASN A 172 -2.73 3.95 -22.91
CA ASN A 172 -4.18 4.04 -22.71
C ASN A 172 -4.58 4.25 -21.25
N SER A 173 -3.60 4.49 -20.36
CA SER A 173 -3.90 4.71 -18.94
C SER A 173 -4.71 5.96 -18.68
N VAL A 174 -5.43 5.98 -17.56
CA VAL A 174 -6.16 7.19 -17.13
C VAL A 174 -5.22 8.37 -16.86
N TYR A 175 -3.94 8.09 -16.60
CA TYR A 175 -2.89 9.09 -16.36
C TYR A 175 -2.24 9.60 -17.64
N ALA A 176 -2.43 8.95 -18.79
CA ALA A 176 -1.75 9.29 -20.05
C ALA A 176 -2.08 10.71 -20.53
N SER A 177 -3.36 11.12 -20.46
CA SER A 177 -3.74 12.47 -20.87
C SER A 177 -3.07 13.53 -19.99
N ALA A 178 -3.06 13.32 -18.66
CA ALA A 178 -2.43 14.25 -17.72
C ALA A 178 -0.92 14.32 -17.93
N ALA A 179 -0.26 13.18 -18.15
CA ALA A 179 1.18 13.12 -18.45
C ALA A 179 1.56 13.90 -19.71
N ARG A 180 0.74 13.85 -20.78
CA ARG A 180 0.96 14.66 -21.99
C ARG A 180 0.89 16.15 -21.69
N THR A 181 -0.12 16.60 -20.95
CA THR A 181 -0.26 18.01 -20.58
C THR A 181 0.92 18.52 -19.77
N GLU A 182 1.40 17.73 -18.79
CA GLU A 182 2.57 18.12 -17.99
C GLU A 182 3.84 18.20 -18.86
N LEU A 183 4.03 17.28 -19.82
CA LEU A 183 5.14 17.32 -20.77
C LEU A 183 5.12 18.56 -21.66
N GLU A 184 3.95 18.89 -22.22
CA GLU A 184 3.76 20.08 -23.05
C GLU A 184 4.10 21.36 -22.27
N GLU A 185 3.65 21.46 -21.01
CA GLU A 185 3.96 22.60 -20.15
C GLU A 185 5.47 22.73 -19.89
N ILE A 186 6.16 21.62 -19.59
CA ILE A 186 7.62 21.62 -19.38
C ILE A 186 8.34 22.12 -20.63
N GLN A 187 7.96 21.62 -21.81
CA GLN A 187 8.57 22.00 -23.09
C GLN A 187 8.31 23.47 -23.44
N TRP A 188 7.07 23.93 -23.24
CA TRP A 188 6.72 25.33 -23.45
C TRP A 188 7.55 26.25 -22.56
N ARG A 189 7.63 25.98 -21.26
CA ARG A 189 8.47 26.77 -20.33
C ARG A 189 9.94 26.81 -20.77
N LYS A 190 10.48 25.69 -21.25
CA LYS A 190 11.85 25.59 -21.76
C LYS A 190 12.09 26.45 -23.01
N SER A 191 11.08 26.57 -23.88
CA SER A 191 11.16 27.41 -25.08
C SER A 191 11.18 28.91 -24.79
N LEU A 192 10.59 29.34 -23.66
CA LEU A 192 10.58 30.75 -23.24
C LEU A 192 11.90 31.22 -22.62
N THR A 193 12.74 30.29 -22.17
CA THR A 193 14.02 30.58 -21.51
C THR A 193 15.22 30.44 -22.45
N ARG A 194 14.99 30.18 -23.75
CA ARG A 194 15.99 30.16 -24.81
C ARG A 194 16.02 31.49 -25.53
#